data_AF-A0A8B6BDP5-F1
#
_entry.id   AF-A0A8B6BDP5-F1
#
_cell.length_a   1.000
_cell.length_b   1.000
_cell.length_c   1.000
_cell.angle_alpha   90.00
_cell.angle_beta   90.00
_cell.angle_gamma   90.00
#
_symmetry.space_group_name_H-M   'P 1'
#
loop_
_entity.id
_entity.type
_entity.pdbx_description
1 polymer ?
#
loop_
_entity_poly.entity_id
_entity_poly.type
_entity_poly.pdbx_seq_one_letter_code
_entity_poly.pdbx_strand_id
1 'polypeptide(L)'
;MKGLLATFIIYVILVDTVLSLSESDSCDGEHCGSVISMPIMDNMKASLKADLDVSKMNKHLKAYIQQEIEIGVRTAMENLMKQMIENKTEKMNSEIKTLSGMKNAEITVRLDDAVERQTIKTNQMELLIKNKTEEMLTFIKDNEVKSMASFEVKMEEFKQIFEQKNKLSYAFFSHLSSPKTNLKSNAIVIFDVVPLNIGGAYDGTTGKFTCKEDGIYTFSWTTQSSSKIDFTSALVVDGTLIASNVVDNDETEDALTGSMSVIVKMTKGQQAWIKFVEPVKNFLNHSWSGPSSVFSGFKV
;
A
#
# COMPACT_ATOMS: atom_id res chain seq x y z
N MET A 1 -31.37 -46.89 33.84
CA MET A 1 -31.01 -47.91 34.86
C MET A 1 -32.19 -48.34 35.75
N LYS A 2 -33.01 -47.43 36.30
CA LYS A 2 -34.15 -47.82 37.17
C LYS A 2 -35.25 -48.66 36.49
N GLY A 3 -35.50 -48.45 35.19
CA GLY A 3 -36.50 -49.21 34.43
C GLY A 3 -36.09 -50.66 34.12
N LEU A 4 -34.81 -50.92 33.83
CA LEU A 4 -34.32 -52.27 33.52
C LEU A 4 -34.36 -53.19 34.75
N LEU A 5 -34.05 -52.64 35.94
CA LEU A 5 -34.12 -53.39 37.19
C LEU A 5 -35.57 -53.81 37.52
N ALA A 6 -36.55 -52.93 37.25
CA ALA A 6 -37.96 -53.22 37.47
C ALA A 6 -38.47 -54.34 36.54
N THR A 7 -38.07 -54.33 35.27
CA THR A 7 -38.45 -55.39 34.32
C THR A 7 -37.78 -56.73 34.66
N PHE A 8 -36.55 -56.71 35.17
CA PHE A 8 -35.83 -57.92 35.58
C PHE A 8 -36.39 -58.54 36.87
N ILE A 9 -36.83 -57.70 37.82
CA ILE A 9 -37.50 -58.18 39.05
C ILE A 9 -38.88 -58.76 38.73
N ILE A 10 -39.64 -58.13 37.82
CA ILE A 10 -40.91 -58.68 37.33
C ILE A 10 -40.69 -60.01 36.59
N TYR A 11 -39.59 -60.14 35.85
CA TYR A 11 -39.20 -61.37 35.14
C TYR A 11 -38.90 -62.53 36.10
N VAL A 12 -38.13 -62.31 37.16
CA VAL A 12 -37.85 -63.35 38.18
C VAL A 12 -39.13 -63.80 38.88
N ILE A 13 -40.00 -62.85 39.26
CA ILE A 13 -41.27 -63.15 39.94
C ILE A 13 -42.24 -63.94 39.03
N LEU A 14 -42.32 -63.61 37.74
CA LEU A 14 -43.16 -64.34 36.77
C LEU A 14 -42.66 -65.76 36.49
N VAL A 15 -41.35 -65.99 36.48
CA VAL A 15 -40.78 -67.34 36.28
C VAL A 15 -41.04 -68.23 37.49
N ASP A 16 -40.87 -67.71 38.72
CA ASP A 16 -41.08 -68.50 39.94
C ASP A 16 -42.57 -68.76 40.26
N THR A 17 -43.48 -67.85 39.88
CA THR A 17 -44.93 -68.03 40.11
C THR A 17 -45.64 -68.87 39.05
N VAL A 18 -45.15 -68.92 37.81
CA VAL A 18 -45.76 -69.69 36.72
C VAL A 18 -45.41 -71.19 36.80
N LEU A 19 -44.36 -71.58 37.53
CA LEU A 19 -43.86 -72.96 37.59
C LEU A 19 -44.35 -73.78 38.79
N SER A 20 -45.27 -73.28 39.63
CA SER A 20 -45.83 -74.07 40.73
C SER A 20 -46.84 -75.10 40.20
N LEU A 21 -46.44 -76.37 40.15
CA LEU A 21 -47.32 -77.51 39.93
C LEU A 21 -48.21 -77.73 41.16
N SER A 22 -49.53 -77.69 40.97
CA SER A 22 -50.49 -78.15 41.96
C SER A 22 -50.90 -79.58 41.65
N GLU A 23 -50.68 -80.50 42.59
CA GLU A 23 -51.34 -81.80 42.59
C GLU A 23 -52.80 -81.57 42.98
N SER A 24 -53.74 -81.86 42.08
CA SER A 24 -55.17 -81.70 42.36
C SER A 24 -55.88 -83.03 42.18
N ASP A 25 -56.59 -83.48 43.21
CA ASP A 25 -57.56 -84.55 43.10
C ASP A 25 -58.84 -83.99 42.47
N SER A 26 -59.05 -84.19 41.17
CA SER A 26 -60.35 -83.91 40.55
C SER A 26 -61.21 -85.17 40.60
N CYS A 27 -62.21 -85.18 41.48
CA CYS A 27 -63.13 -86.31 41.67
C CYS A 27 -64.41 -86.10 40.87
N ASP A 28 -64.63 -86.90 39.83
CA ASP A 28 -65.95 -87.10 39.24
C ASP A 28 -66.10 -88.59 38.88
N GLY A 29 -66.87 -89.32 39.68
CA GLY A 29 -67.38 -90.67 39.36
C GLY A 29 -66.36 -91.80 39.14
N GLU A 30 -66.27 -92.68 40.14
CA GLU A 30 -65.70 -94.04 40.15
C GLU A 30 -64.21 -94.31 39.84
N HIS A 31 -63.41 -93.42 39.24
CA HIS A 31 -61.95 -93.61 39.16
C HIS A 31 -61.17 -92.37 39.62
N CYS A 32 -60.63 -92.43 40.84
CA CYS A 32 -59.75 -91.40 41.38
C CYS A 32 -58.33 -91.60 40.82
N GLY A 33 -57.96 -90.84 39.79
CA GLY A 33 -56.62 -90.85 39.19
C GLY A 33 -55.82 -89.64 39.64
N SER A 34 -54.61 -89.84 40.15
CA SER A 34 -53.65 -88.74 40.35
C SER A 34 -53.22 -88.25 38.96
N VAL A 35 -53.41 -86.96 38.66
CA VAL A 35 -53.04 -86.34 37.37
C VAL A 35 -52.05 -85.21 37.64
N ILE A 36 -51.00 -85.11 36.82
CA ILE A 36 -50.07 -83.99 36.84
C ILE A 36 -50.59 -82.96 35.81
N SER A 37 -50.98 -81.77 36.28
CA SER A 37 -51.47 -80.68 35.42
C SER A 37 -50.48 -79.53 35.38
N MET A 38 -50.09 -79.12 34.17
CA MET A 38 -49.15 -78.02 33.95
C MET A 38 -49.81 -76.85 33.21
N PRO A 39 -49.73 -75.61 33.73
CA PRO A 39 -50.13 -74.43 32.99
C PRO A 39 -49.01 -74.01 32.01
N ILE A 40 -49.33 -73.95 30.71
CA ILE A 40 -48.42 -73.47 29.67
C ILE A 40 -48.84 -72.04 29.27
N MET A 41 -48.27 -71.04 29.96
CA MET A 41 -48.34 -69.58 29.75
C MET A 41 -49.72 -68.88 29.75
N ASP A 42 -49.75 -67.69 30.36
CA ASP A 42 -50.98 -66.91 30.64
C ASP A 42 -51.21 -65.67 29.74
N ASN A 43 -50.46 -65.52 28.64
CA ASN A 43 -50.58 -64.36 27.72
C ASN A 43 -51.00 -64.69 26.28
N MET A 44 -51.33 -65.95 25.99
CA MET A 44 -52.16 -66.31 24.84
C MET A 44 -53.53 -66.73 25.39
N LYS A 45 -54.62 -66.33 24.75
CA LYS A 45 -56.02 -66.51 25.22
C LYS A 45 -56.50 -67.97 25.39
N ALA A 46 -55.60 -68.95 25.49
CA ALA A 46 -55.88 -70.32 25.84
C ALA A 46 -54.66 -70.96 26.53
N SER A 47 -54.80 -71.36 27.79
CA SER A 47 -53.81 -72.20 28.47
C SER A 47 -53.90 -73.62 27.90
N LEU A 48 -52.83 -74.11 27.28
CA LEU A 48 -52.75 -75.51 26.88
C LEU A 48 -52.57 -76.38 28.13
N LYS A 49 -53.44 -77.38 28.31
CA LYS A 49 -53.38 -78.38 29.38
C LYS A 49 -53.14 -79.76 28.76
N ALA A 50 -52.13 -80.47 29.23
CA ALA A 50 -51.88 -81.86 28.89
C ALA A 50 -51.98 -82.70 30.18
N ASP A 51 -52.86 -83.69 30.18
CA ASP A 51 -53.10 -84.56 31.33
C ASP A 51 -52.54 -85.95 31.04
N LEU A 52 -51.66 -86.44 31.92
CA LEU A 52 -51.08 -87.78 31.86
C LEU A 52 -51.60 -88.62 33.03
N ASP A 53 -52.26 -89.75 32.72
CA ASP A 53 -52.75 -90.69 33.73
C ASP A 53 -51.58 -91.48 34.33
N VAL A 54 -51.25 -91.20 35.59
CA VAL A 54 -50.17 -91.86 36.33
C VAL A 54 -50.70 -92.82 37.40
N SER A 55 -51.99 -93.16 37.40
CA SER A 55 -52.67 -93.94 38.45
C SER A 55 -52.02 -95.29 38.78
N LYS A 56 -51.37 -95.94 37.80
CA LYS A 56 -50.71 -97.26 37.95
C LYS A 56 -49.20 -97.22 38.21
N MET A 57 -48.61 -96.04 38.38
CA MET A 57 -47.15 -95.89 38.54
C MET A 57 -46.70 -95.82 39.99
N ASN A 58 -45.48 -96.33 40.27
CA ASN A 58 -44.86 -96.16 41.58
C ASN A 58 -44.39 -94.70 41.79
N LYS A 59 -44.24 -94.29 43.06
CA LYS A 59 -43.90 -92.92 43.45
C LYS A 59 -42.60 -92.40 42.80
N HIS A 60 -41.60 -93.27 42.63
CA HIS A 60 -40.30 -92.87 42.08
C HIS A 60 -40.38 -92.56 40.58
N LEU A 61 -41.12 -93.37 39.82
CA LEU A 61 -41.30 -93.19 38.38
C LEU A 61 -42.18 -91.97 38.07
N LYS A 62 -43.17 -91.66 38.92
CA LYS A 62 -43.97 -90.42 38.82
C LYS A 62 -43.09 -89.17 38.91
N ALA A 63 -42.23 -89.10 39.93
CA ALA A 63 -41.33 -87.97 40.13
C ALA A 63 -40.33 -87.79 38.98
N TYR A 64 -39.82 -88.89 38.43
CA TYR A 64 -38.90 -88.85 37.29
C TYR A 64 -39.57 -88.31 36.02
N ILE A 65 -40.76 -88.82 35.67
CA ILE A 65 -41.49 -88.34 34.48
C ILE A 65 -41.88 -86.87 34.63
N GLN A 66 -42.33 -86.46 35.82
CA GLN A 66 -42.64 -85.06 36.10
C GLN A 66 -41.43 -84.15 35.85
N GLN A 67 -40.27 -84.53 36.39
CA GLN A 67 -39.03 -83.77 36.23
C GLN A 67 -38.60 -83.65 34.75
N GLU A 68 -38.67 -84.73 33.97
CA GLU A 68 -38.30 -84.71 32.55
C GLU A 68 -39.26 -83.85 31.72
N ILE A 69 -40.55 -83.87 32.03
CA ILE A 69 -41.54 -83.00 31.38
C ILE A 69 -41.28 -81.53 31.75
N GLU A 70 -41.02 -81.21 33.03
CA GLU A 70 -40.66 -79.85 33.46
C GLU A 70 -39.42 -79.33 32.72
N ILE A 71 -38.39 -80.16 32.60
CA ILE A 71 -37.15 -79.80 31.88
C ILE A 71 -37.46 -79.53 30.40
N GLY A 72 -38.23 -80.42 29.75
CA GLY A 72 -38.59 -80.29 28.34
C GLY A 72 -39.42 -79.03 28.05
N VAL A 73 -40.46 -78.78 28.86
CA VAL A 73 -41.33 -77.59 28.74
C VAL A 73 -40.55 -76.31 29.01
N ARG A 74 -39.73 -76.28 30.07
CA ARG A 74 -38.85 -75.14 30.36
C ARG A 74 -37.94 -74.83 29.19
N THR A 75 -37.28 -75.83 28.63
CA THR A 75 -36.37 -75.66 27.49
C THR A 75 -37.09 -75.14 26.24
N ALA A 76 -38.27 -75.68 25.93
CA ALA A 76 -39.08 -75.21 24.80
C ALA A 76 -39.54 -73.76 25.00
N MET A 77 -39.94 -73.39 26.21
CA MET A 77 -40.39 -72.04 26.54
C MET A 77 -39.24 -71.03 26.52
N GLU A 78 -38.06 -71.40 27.04
CA GLU A 78 -36.83 -70.61 26.93
C GLU A 78 -36.46 -70.34 25.48
N ASN A 79 -36.52 -71.35 24.61
CA ASN A 79 -36.22 -71.20 23.18
C ASN A 79 -37.23 -70.29 22.48
N LEU A 80 -38.53 -70.44 22.75
CA LEU A 80 -39.57 -69.57 22.17
C LEU A 80 -39.43 -68.13 22.65
N MET A 81 -39.17 -67.91 23.94
CA MET A 81 -38.91 -66.58 24.49
C MET A 81 -37.69 -65.95 23.86
N LYS A 82 -36.59 -66.70 23.72
CA LYS A 82 -35.38 -66.23 23.06
C LYS A 82 -35.67 -65.80 21.62
N GLN A 83 -36.40 -66.60 20.85
CA GLN A 83 -36.79 -66.26 19.48
C GLN A 83 -37.68 -65.01 19.40
N MET A 84 -38.64 -64.85 20.32
CA MET A 84 -39.49 -63.65 20.37
C MET A 84 -38.67 -62.40 20.70
N ILE A 85 -37.70 -62.51 21.61
CA ILE A 85 -36.79 -61.41 21.98
C ILE A 85 -35.90 -61.05 20.80
N GLU A 86 -35.29 -62.04 20.13
CA GLU A 86 -34.43 -61.83 18.96
C GLU A 86 -35.19 -61.13 17.84
N ASN A 87 -36.36 -61.64 17.43
CA ASN A 87 -37.19 -61.01 16.40
C ASN A 87 -37.57 -59.56 16.74
N LYS A 88 -37.93 -59.30 18.00
CA LYS A 88 -38.31 -57.95 18.44
C LYS A 88 -37.10 -57.01 18.50
N THR A 89 -35.94 -57.54 18.88
CA THR A 89 -34.67 -56.81 18.91
C THR A 89 -34.21 -56.45 17.50
N GLU A 90 -34.28 -57.38 16.55
CA GLU A 90 -33.97 -57.11 15.14
C GLU A 90 -34.89 -56.06 14.53
N LYS A 91 -36.21 -56.19 14.77
CA LYS A 91 -37.18 -55.18 14.32
C LYS A 91 -36.86 -53.80 14.89
N MET A 92 -36.66 -53.71 16.20
CA MET A 92 -36.31 -52.45 16.86
C MET A 92 -35.00 -51.86 16.31
N ASN A 93 -33.98 -52.69 16.08
CA ASN A 93 -32.71 -52.25 15.50
C ASN A 93 -32.88 -51.73 14.07
N SER A 94 -33.72 -52.37 13.25
CA SER A 94 -34.03 -51.88 11.91
C SER A 94 -34.70 -50.51 11.94
N GLU A 95 -35.70 -50.31 12.80
CA GLU A 95 -36.42 -49.04 12.95
C GLU A 95 -35.47 -47.92 13.42
N ILE A 96 -34.60 -48.22 14.39
CA ILE A 96 -33.57 -47.29 14.87
C ILE A 96 -32.63 -46.88 13.73
N LYS A 97 -32.19 -47.84 12.90
CA LYS A 97 -31.31 -47.57 11.76
C LYS A 97 -31.98 -46.64 10.75
N THR A 98 -33.25 -46.88 10.42
CA THR A 98 -34.00 -46.03 9.49
C THR A 98 -34.21 -44.63 10.05
N LEU A 99 -34.61 -44.51 11.32
CA LEU A 99 -34.83 -43.22 11.98
C LEU A 99 -33.55 -42.39 12.07
N SER A 100 -32.42 -43.05 12.39
CA SER A 100 -31.09 -42.43 12.40
C SER A 100 -30.71 -41.92 11.01
N GLY A 101 -30.93 -42.73 9.97
CA GLY A 101 -30.70 -42.31 8.58
C GLY A 101 -31.51 -41.09 8.17
N MET A 102 -32.82 -41.07 8.46
CA MET A 102 -33.69 -39.94 8.17
C MET A 102 -33.26 -38.66 8.90
N LYS A 103 -32.93 -38.78 10.19
CA LYS A 103 -32.52 -37.64 11.01
C LYS A 103 -31.17 -37.08 10.58
N ASN A 104 -30.23 -37.95 10.17
CA ASN A 104 -28.95 -37.52 9.61
C ASN A 104 -29.16 -36.77 8.29
N ALA A 105 -30.03 -37.25 7.39
CA ALA A 105 -30.34 -36.55 6.14
C ALA A 105 -30.96 -35.16 6.39
N GLU A 106 -31.89 -35.05 7.34
CA GLU A 106 -32.47 -33.75 7.74
C GLU A 106 -31.41 -32.79 8.28
N ILE A 107 -30.49 -33.29 9.12
CA ILE A 107 -29.37 -32.51 9.66
C ILE A 107 -28.44 -32.03 8.54
N THR A 108 -28.09 -32.91 7.58
CA THR A 108 -27.24 -32.55 6.44
C THR A 108 -27.84 -31.40 5.65
N VAL A 109 -29.13 -31.48 5.28
CA VAL A 109 -29.81 -30.41 4.54
C VAL A 109 -29.79 -29.09 5.31
N ARG A 110 -30.07 -29.12 6.62
CA ARG A 110 -30.03 -27.90 7.45
C ARG A 110 -28.63 -27.29 7.56
N LEU A 111 -27.60 -28.14 7.61
CA LEU A 111 -26.21 -27.69 7.61
C LEU A 111 -25.86 -27.03 6.28
N ASP A 112 -26.18 -27.66 5.15
CA ASP A 112 -25.88 -27.12 3.81
C ASP A 112 -26.53 -25.74 3.61
N ASP A 113 -27.81 -25.62 3.99
CA ASP A 113 -28.56 -24.38 4.01
C ASP A 113 -27.89 -23.28 4.87
N ALA A 114 -27.37 -23.65 6.04
CA ALA A 114 -26.71 -22.72 6.95
C ALA A 114 -25.35 -22.28 6.41
N VAL A 115 -24.59 -23.20 5.82
CA VAL A 115 -23.31 -22.92 5.16
C VAL A 115 -23.53 -21.99 3.98
N GLU A 116 -24.53 -22.24 3.13
CA GLU A 116 -24.82 -21.39 1.97
C GLU A 116 -25.20 -19.96 2.41
N ARG A 117 -26.07 -19.83 3.41
CA ARG A 117 -26.41 -18.51 3.98
C ARG A 117 -25.18 -17.78 4.54
N GLN A 118 -24.27 -18.50 5.16
CA GLN A 118 -23.05 -17.91 5.70
C GLN A 118 -22.10 -17.48 4.56
N THR A 119 -21.95 -18.31 3.53
CA THR A 119 -21.16 -18.00 2.33
C THR A 119 -21.66 -16.72 1.64
N ILE A 120 -22.97 -16.57 1.48
CA ILE A 120 -23.57 -15.36 0.88
C ILE A 120 -23.23 -14.12 1.71
N LYS A 121 -23.35 -14.19 3.04
CA LYS A 121 -23.00 -13.07 3.94
C LYS A 121 -21.52 -12.70 3.85
N THR A 122 -20.63 -13.70 3.80
CA THR A 122 -19.18 -13.48 3.65
C THR A 122 -18.87 -12.79 2.33
N ASN A 123 -19.42 -13.29 1.21
CA ASN A 123 -19.19 -12.70 -0.11
C ASN A 123 -19.70 -11.24 -0.18
N GLN A 124 -20.86 -10.94 0.44
CA GLN A 124 -21.37 -9.58 0.52
C GLN A 124 -20.44 -8.66 1.32
N MET A 125 -19.89 -9.15 2.43
CA MET A 125 -18.96 -8.40 3.26
C MET A 125 -17.63 -8.14 2.54
N GLU A 126 -17.08 -9.12 1.83
CA GLU A 126 -15.89 -8.94 0.99
C GLU A 126 -16.10 -7.88 -0.09
N LEU A 127 -17.26 -7.90 -0.74
CA LEU A 127 -17.59 -6.95 -1.80
C LEU A 127 -17.70 -5.52 -1.25
N LEU A 128 -18.29 -5.36 -0.06
CA LEU A 128 -18.37 -4.08 0.64
C LEU A 128 -16.98 -3.55 1.04
N ILE A 129 -16.11 -4.42 1.57
CA ILE A 129 -14.73 -4.08 1.96
C ILE A 129 -13.95 -3.63 0.72
N LYS A 130 -14.05 -4.38 -0.38
CA LYS A 130 -13.37 -4.05 -1.63
C LYS A 130 -13.81 -2.69 -2.15
N ASN A 131 -15.12 -2.42 -2.21
CA ASN A 131 -15.62 -1.13 -2.68
C ASN A 131 -15.12 0.05 -1.82
N LYS A 132 -15.21 -0.07 -0.49
CA LYS A 132 -14.68 0.97 0.43
C LYS A 132 -13.18 1.18 0.31
N THR A 133 -12.42 0.11 0.04
CA THR A 133 -10.97 0.21 -0.12
C THR A 133 -10.62 0.99 -1.40
N GLU A 134 -11.35 0.76 -2.50
CA GLU A 134 -11.16 1.52 -3.76
C GLU A 134 -11.52 3.00 -3.61
N GLU A 135 -12.61 3.31 -2.89
CA GLU A 135 -13.00 4.70 -2.55
C GLU A 135 -11.91 5.40 -1.73
N MET A 136 -11.31 4.70 -0.76
CA MET A 136 -10.22 5.25 0.05
C MET A 136 -8.94 5.46 -0.78
N LEU A 137 -8.59 4.50 -1.65
CA LEU A 137 -7.42 4.60 -2.53
C LEU A 137 -7.52 5.75 -3.53
N THR A 138 -8.71 5.96 -4.11
CA THR A 138 -8.97 7.09 -5.02
C THR A 138 -8.83 8.43 -4.30
N PHE A 139 -9.39 8.56 -3.10
CA PHE A 139 -9.23 9.77 -2.28
C PHE A 139 -7.76 10.09 -1.94
N ILE A 140 -6.97 9.08 -1.59
CA ILE A 140 -5.53 9.26 -1.29
C ILE A 140 -4.79 9.75 -2.53
N LYS A 141 -4.97 9.09 -3.68
CA LYS A 141 -4.33 9.48 -4.95
C LYS A 141 -4.67 10.92 -5.34
N ASP A 142 -5.93 11.31 -5.24
CA ASP A 142 -6.38 12.65 -5.60
C ASP A 142 -5.73 13.73 -4.72
N ASN A 143 -5.54 13.46 -3.43
CA ASN A 143 -4.87 14.40 -2.53
C ASN A 143 -3.37 14.50 -2.80
N GLU A 144 -2.68 13.38 -3.06
CA GLU A 144 -1.26 13.39 -3.43
C GLU A 144 -1.04 14.19 -4.72
N VAL A 145 -1.81 13.92 -5.78
CA VAL A 145 -1.71 14.62 -7.07
C VAL A 145 -1.97 16.12 -6.91
N LYS A 146 -2.98 16.53 -6.15
CA LYS A 146 -3.25 17.96 -5.89
C LYS A 146 -2.09 18.62 -5.17
N SER A 147 -1.50 17.94 -4.18
CA SER A 147 -0.35 18.47 -3.45
C SER A 147 0.87 18.66 -4.37
N MET A 148 1.16 17.66 -5.23
CA MET A 148 2.27 17.69 -6.17
C MET A 148 2.10 18.78 -7.22
N ALA A 149 0.90 18.90 -7.81
CA ALA A 149 0.60 19.96 -8.77
C ALA A 149 0.78 21.36 -8.15
N SER A 150 0.34 21.56 -6.91
CA SER A 150 0.53 22.84 -6.21
C SER A 150 2.00 23.17 -5.95
N PHE A 151 2.82 22.15 -5.71
CA PHE A 151 4.25 22.31 -5.51
C PHE A 151 4.99 22.60 -6.82
N GLU A 152 4.62 21.93 -7.91
CA GLU A 152 5.17 22.15 -9.25
C GLU A 152 4.94 23.59 -9.72
N VAL A 153 3.74 24.14 -9.53
CA VAL A 153 3.43 25.54 -9.87
C VAL A 153 4.35 26.50 -9.11
N LYS A 154 4.49 26.31 -7.78
CA LYS A 154 5.37 27.16 -6.95
C LYS A 154 6.85 27.01 -7.34
N MET A 155 7.28 25.81 -7.71
CA MET A 155 8.65 25.57 -8.17
C MET A 155 8.93 26.33 -9.46
N GLU A 156 7.97 26.35 -10.38
CA GLU A 156 8.12 27.05 -11.66
C GLU A 156 8.13 28.59 -11.47
N GLU A 157 7.30 29.12 -10.57
CA GLU A 157 7.37 30.53 -10.16
C GLU A 157 8.75 30.88 -9.57
N PHE A 158 9.30 30.01 -8.71
CA PHE A 158 10.60 30.23 -8.09
C PHE A 158 11.75 30.20 -9.11
N LYS A 159 11.70 29.29 -10.10
CA LYS A 159 12.67 29.26 -11.20
C LYS A 159 12.66 30.54 -12.00
N GLN A 160 11.48 31.06 -12.35
CA GLN A 160 11.36 32.31 -13.10
C GLN A 160 11.97 33.50 -12.36
N ILE A 161 11.75 33.57 -11.04
CA ILE A 161 12.36 34.60 -10.18
C ILE A 161 13.89 34.46 -10.16
N PHE A 162 14.40 33.24 -10.02
CA PHE A 162 15.84 32.98 -9.99
C PHE A 162 16.53 33.30 -11.32
N GLU A 163 15.92 32.93 -12.44
CA GLU A 163 16.40 33.25 -13.79
C GLU A 163 16.39 34.76 -14.05
N GLN A 164 15.35 35.48 -13.62
CA GLN A 164 15.32 36.94 -13.73
C GLN A 164 16.44 37.59 -12.92
N LYS A 165 16.68 37.12 -11.69
CA LYS A 165 17.69 37.72 -10.80
C LYS A 165 19.12 37.53 -11.33
N ASN A 166 19.39 36.42 -12.01
CA ASN A 166 20.69 36.15 -12.64
C ASN A 166 20.86 36.79 -14.02
N LYS A 167 19.82 37.39 -14.60
CA LYS A 167 19.86 38.06 -15.91
C LYS A 167 20.30 39.53 -15.85
N LEU A 168 20.41 40.12 -14.66
CA LEU A 168 20.67 41.55 -14.46
C LEU A 168 22.12 41.89 -14.10
N SER A 169 23.08 41.04 -14.49
CA SER A 169 24.49 41.40 -14.44
C SER A 169 24.89 42.05 -15.76
N TYR A 170 25.34 43.30 -15.71
CA TYR A 170 25.94 43.98 -16.85
C TYR A 170 27.42 44.14 -16.57
N ALA A 171 28.25 43.56 -17.42
CA ALA A 171 29.70 43.65 -17.28
C ALA A 171 30.36 43.55 -18.65
N PHE A 172 31.37 44.37 -18.89
CA PHE A 172 32.16 44.28 -20.11
C PHE A 172 33.64 44.49 -19.83
N PHE A 173 34.45 43.87 -20.69
CA PHE A 173 35.88 44.12 -20.81
C PHE A 173 36.19 44.24 -22.29
N SER A 174 36.90 45.31 -22.65
CA SER A 174 37.27 45.60 -24.03
C SER A 174 38.69 46.16 -24.12
N HIS A 175 39.32 45.97 -25.26
CA HIS A 175 40.63 46.50 -25.57
C HIS A 175 40.77 46.85 -27.05
N LEU A 176 41.81 47.61 -27.39
CA LEU A 176 42.13 47.89 -28.79
C LEU A 176 42.56 46.60 -29.51
N SER A 177 42.30 46.47 -30.80
CA SER A 177 42.93 45.45 -31.66
C SER A 177 44.26 45.91 -32.26
N SER A 178 44.43 47.22 -32.39
CA SER A 178 45.56 47.86 -33.05
C SER A 178 45.83 49.24 -32.43
N PRO A 179 47.04 49.79 -32.58
CA PRO A 179 47.30 51.16 -32.18
C PRO A 179 46.33 52.15 -32.86
N LYS A 180 46.01 53.25 -32.17
CA LYS A 180 45.21 54.35 -32.72
C LYS A 180 46.06 55.62 -32.78
N THR A 181 46.08 56.25 -33.94
CA THR A 181 46.84 57.48 -34.19
C THR A 181 45.96 58.51 -34.87
N ASN A 182 46.36 59.78 -34.80
CA ASN A 182 45.65 60.89 -35.46
C ASN A 182 44.17 61.01 -35.07
N LEU A 183 43.83 60.65 -33.83
CA LEU A 183 42.49 60.88 -33.28
C LEU A 183 42.22 62.39 -33.27
N LYS A 184 41.07 62.80 -33.81
CA LYS A 184 40.61 64.19 -33.71
C LYS A 184 40.25 64.49 -32.26
N SER A 185 40.41 65.74 -31.82
CA SER A 185 39.91 66.16 -30.51
C SER A 185 38.43 65.79 -30.37
N ASN A 186 38.06 65.26 -29.20
CA ASN A 186 36.75 64.71 -28.86
C ASN A 186 36.33 63.44 -29.64
N ALA A 187 37.22 62.82 -30.41
CA ALA A 187 36.93 61.53 -31.02
C ALA A 187 36.71 60.45 -29.95
N ILE A 188 35.76 59.56 -30.21
CA ILE A 188 35.52 58.39 -29.36
C ILE A 188 36.68 57.40 -29.55
N VAL A 189 37.25 56.94 -28.44
CA VAL A 189 38.24 55.87 -28.44
C VAL A 189 37.49 54.55 -28.49
N ILE A 190 37.53 53.89 -29.64
CA ILE A 190 36.82 52.61 -29.86
C ILE A 190 37.75 51.46 -29.45
N PHE A 191 37.44 50.82 -28.31
CA PHE A 191 38.03 49.56 -27.89
C PHE A 191 37.23 48.42 -28.53
N ASP A 192 37.74 47.91 -29.64
CA ASP A 192 36.98 47.11 -30.61
C ASP A 192 37.00 45.60 -30.35
N VAL A 193 37.96 45.10 -29.56
CA VAL A 193 37.98 43.70 -29.12
C VAL A 193 37.23 43.61 -27.78
N VAL A 194 36.19 42.76 -27.71
CA VAL A 194 35.29 42.69 -26.54
C VAL A 194 35.20 41.24 -26.01
N PRO A 195 36.20 40.76 -25.23
CA PRO A 195 36.20 39.39 -24.71
C PRO A 195 35.06 39.08 -23.73
N LEU A 196 34.53 40.09 -23.02
CA LEU A 196 33.41 39.95 -22.08
C LEU A 196 32.37 41.03 -22.37
N ASN A 197 31.11 40.65 -22.50
CA ASN A 197 30.00 41.59 -22.72
C ASN A 197 28.67 41.04 -22.16
N ILE A 198 28.64 40.75 -20.87
CA ILE A 198 27.43 40.28 -20.17
C ILE A 198 26.35 41.37 -20.27
N GLY A 199 25.19 41.01 -20.79
CA GLY A 199 24.07 41.92 -21.02
C GLY A 199 24.19 42.77 -22.30
N GLY A 200 25.23 42.58 -23.11
CA GLY A 200 25.36 43.21 -24.44
C GLY A 200 25.27 44.73 -24.41
N ALA A 201 25.83 45.34 -23.36
CA ALA A 201 25.68 46.77 -23.11
C ALA A 201 26.79 47.60 -23.76
N TYR A 202 27.96 47.02 -24.01
CA TYR A 202 29.04 47.69 -24.73
C TYR A 202 29.04 47.31 -26.22
N ASP A 203 29.20 48.29 -27.09
CA ASP A 203 29.28 48.11 -28.54
C ASP A 203 30.69 48.43 -29.03
N GLY A 204 31.43 47.38 -29.41
CA GLY A 204 32.81 47.50 -29.92
C GLY A 204 32.92 48.20 -31.28
N THR A 205 31.81 48.44 -31.99
CA THR A 205 31.82 49.22 -33.25
C THR A 205 31.72 50.72 -33.00
N THR A 206 31.03 51.13 -31.93
CA THR A 206 30.82 52.54 -31.59
C THR A 206 31.68 53.02 -30.43
N GLY A 207 32.26 52.11 -29.64
CA GLY A 207 33.03 52.42 -28.43
C GLY A 207 32.17 52.85 -27.24
N LYS A 208 30.86 52.58 -27.30
CA LYS A 208 29.88 53.07 -26.32
C LYS A 208 29.30 51.96 -25.49
N PHE A 209 29.24 52.18 -24.18
CA PHE A 209 28.37 51.46 -23.27
C PHE A 209 27.00 52.11 -23.24
N THR A 210 25.91 51.34 -23.34
CA THR A 210 24.52 51.81 -23.21
C THR A 210 23.91 51.19 -21.96
N CYS A 211 23.55 52.03 -20.99
CA CYS A 211 22.87 51.63 -19.77
C CYS A 211 21.52 50.96 -20.12
N LYS A 212 21.37 49.68 -19.79
CA LYS A 212 20.16 48.90 -20.10
C LYS A 212 19.13 48.93 -18.96
N GLU A 213 19.56 49.33 -17.77
CA GLU A 213 18.78 49.36 -16.55
C GLU A 213 19.34 50.43 -15.60
N ASP A 214 18.47 51.18 -14.92
CA ASP A 214 18.88 52.17 -13.94
C ASP A 214 19.77 51.54 -12.86
N GLY A 215 20.82 52.25 -12.46
CA GLY A 215 21.70 51.74 -11.41
C GLY A 215 22.99 52.52 -11.24
N ILE A 216 23.84 51.95 -10.38
CA ILE A 216 25.20 52.42 -10.15
C ILE A 216 26.13 51.55 -10.98
N TYR A 217 27.02 52.19 -11.72
CA TYR A 217 27.99 51.54 -12.58
C TYR A 217 29.39 51.97 -12.17
N THR A 218 30.33 51.03 -12.27
CA THR A 218 31.75 51.34 -12.21
C THR A 218 32.35 51.21 -13.61
N PHE A 219 33.17 52.17 -13.98
CA PHE A 219 33.94 52.17 -15.21
C PHE A 219 35.41 52.32 -14.87
N SER A 220 36.26 51.56 -15.54
CA SER A 220 37.71 51.68 -15.46
C SER A 220 38.29 51.68 -16.87
N TRP A 221 39.26 52.55 -17.11
CA TRP A 221 40.00 52.53 -18.36
C TRP A 221 41.47 52.81 -18.13
N THR A 222 42.27 52.21 -19.01
CA THR A 222 43.71 52.35 -19.05
C THR A 222 44.09 52.74 -20.46
N THR A 223 44.96 53.74 -20.58
CA THR A 223 45.52 54.18 -21.87
C THR A 223 47.03 54.15 -21.78
N GLN A 224 47.66 53.48 -22.75
CA GLN A 224 49.11 53.47 -22.89
C GLN A 224 49.50 54.41 -24.04
N SER A 225 50.19 55.50 -23.76
CA SER A 225 50.73 56.36 -24.80
C SER A 225 52.05 55.83 -25.36
N SER A 226 52.41 56.26 -26.57
CA SER A 226 53.75 56.01 -27.14
C SER A 226 54.77 57.01 -26.61
N SER A 227 56.06 56.73 -26.84
CA SER A 227 57.14 57.61 -26.40
C SER A 227 57.00 59.02 -26.96
N LYS A 228 57.32 60.03 -26.13
CA LYS A 228 57.26 61.46 -26.46
C LYS A 228 55.88 61.94 -26.92
N ILE A 229 54.80 61.27 -26.51
CA ILE A 229 53.43 61.58 -26.91
C ILE A 229 52.50 61.52 -25.70
N ASP A 230 51.89 62.66 -25.38
CA ASP A 230 50.85 62.74 -24.37
C ASP A 230 49.56 62.10 -24.83
N PHE A 231 48.80 61.59 -23.86
CA PHE A 231 47.46 61.10 -24.11
C PHE A 231 46.50 61.47 -22.98
N THR A 232 45.63 62.45 -23.24
CA THR A 232 44.51 62.74 -22.34
C THR A 232 43.23 62.10 -22.86
N SER A 233 42.63 61.28 -22.00
CA SER A 233 41.34 60.64 -22.23
C SER A 233 40.34 61.02 -21.16
N ALA A 234 39.05 60.89 -21.45
CA ALA A 234 38.03 61.13 -20.45
C ALA A 234 36.80 60.24 -20.65
N LEU A 235 36.20 59.82 -19.54
CA LEU A 235 34.88 59.23 -19.53
C LEU A 235 33.82 60.32 -19.66
N VAL A 236 32.90 60.10 -20.60
CA VAL A 236 31.75 60.97 -20.85
C VAL A 236 30.48 60.16 -20.72
N VAL A 237 29.46 60.71 -20.07
CA VAL A 237 28.09 60.18 -20.04
C VAL A 237 27.14 61.18 -20.70
N ASP A 238 26.53 60.80 -21.82
CA ASP A 238 25.64 61.65 -22.64
C ASP A 238 26.16 63.08 -22.87
N GLY A 239 27.46 63.21 -23.18
CA GLY A 239 28.11 64.49 -23.42
C GLY A 239 28.66 65.19 -22.16
N THR A 240 28.30 64.75 -20.95
CA THR A 240 28.84 65.27 -19.69
C THR A 240 30.17 64.61 -19.36
N LEU A 241 31.22 65.42 -19.16
CA LEU A 241 32.53 64.97 -18.69
C LEU A 241 32.42 64.46 -17.24
N ILE A 242 32.78 63.20 -16.99
CA ILE A 242 32.70 62.59 -15.66
C ILE A 242 34.07 62.57 -14.98
N ALA A 243 35.10 62.09 -15.68
CA ALA A 243 36.46 62.01 -15.16
C ALA A 243 37.47 61.96 -16.31
N SER A 244 38.70 62.43 -16.05
CA SER A 244 39.80 62.47 -17.02
C SER A 244 40.99 61.65 -16.55
N ASN A 245 41.74 61.08 -17.49
CA ASN A 245 42.99 60.36 -17.29
C ASN A 245 44.04 61.00 -18.20
N VAL A 246 45.15 61.45 -17.61
CA VAL A 246 46.24 62.14 -18.31
C VAL A 246 47.47 61.24 -18.27
N VAL A 247 48.02 60.94 -19.43
CA VAL A 247 49.35 60.34 -19.57
C VAL A 247 50.27 61.42 -20.12
N ASP A 248 51.11 61.96 -19.24
CA ASP A 248 52.14 62.95 -19.54
C ASP A 248 53.41 62.21 -19.94
N ASN A 249 53.69 62.16 -21.24
CA ASN A 249 54.78 61.35 -21.80
C ASN A 249 55.54 62.09 -22.90
N ASP A 250 55.60 63.41 -22.86
CA ASP A 250 56.30 64.25 -23.84
C ASP A 250 57.84 64.18 -23.70
N GLU A 251 58.35 63.81 -22.52
CA GLU A 251 59.78 63.79 -22.20
C GLU A 251 60.45 62.39 -22.21
N THR A 252 59.69 61.28 -22.23
CA THR A 252 60.27 59.93 -22.09
C THR A 252 60.36 59.15 -23.41
N GLU A 253 61.39 58.30 -23.52
CA GLU A 253 61.60 57.39 -24.67
C GLU A 253 60.78 56.09 -24.56
N ASP A 254 60.07 55.90 -23.45
CA ASP A 254 59.29 54.69 -23.15
C ASP A 254 57.78 54.91 -23.35
N ALA A 255 57.02 53.82 -23.42
CA ALA A 255 55.57 53.87 -23.41
C ALA A 255 55.06 53.99 -21.95
N LEU A 256 54.28 55.04 -21.66
CA LEU A 256 53.69 55.24 -20.33
C LEU A 256 52.21 54.87 -20.31
N THR A 257 51.72 54.50 -19.13
CA THR A 257 50.35 54.03 -18.92
C THR A 257 49.69 54.83 -17.81
N GLY A 258 48.48 55.32 -18.05
CA GLY A 258 47.62 55.93 -17.03
C GLY A 258 46.31 55.16 -16.91
N SER A 259 45.79 55.03 -15.70
CA SER A 259 44.52 54.36 -15.42
C SER A 259 43.62 55.23 -14.55
N MET A 260 42.31 55.16 -14.80
CA MET A 260 41.30 55.86 -14.01
C MET A 260 40.08 54.96 -13.82
N SER A 261 39.42 55.10 -12.67
CA SER A 261 38.18 54.40 -12.35
C SER A 261 37.18 55.36 -11.73
N VAL A 262 35.90 55.20 -12.05
CA VAL A 262 34.82 56.04 -11.51
C VAL A 262 33.55 55.25 -11.28
N ILE A 263 32.84 55.60 -10.22
CA ILE A 263 31.50 55.11 -9.91
C ILE A 263 30.51 56.21 -10.29
N VAL A 264 29.55 55.89 -11.15
CA VAL A 264 28.57 56.85 -11.67
C VAL A 264 27.18 56.22 -11.68
N LYS A 265 26.17 57.01 -11.32
CA LYS A 265 24.77 56.62 -11.49
C LYS A 265 24.37 56.84 -12.95
N MET A 266 23.80 55.81 -13.58
CA MET A 266 23.26 55.89 -14.93
C MET A 266 21.79 55.53 -14.95
N THR A 267 21.06 56.16 -15.85
CA THR A 267 19.66 55.87 -16.16
C THR A 267 19.60 55.07 -17.45
N LYS A 268 18.62 54.19 -17.57
CA LYS A 268 18.37 53.38 -18.76
C LYS A 268 18.33 54.26 -20.01
N GLY A 269 19.10 53.88 -21.01
CA GLY A 269 19.25 54.59 -22.28
C GLY A 269 20.48 55.50 -22.35
N GLN A 270 21.02 55.95 -21.21
CA GLN A 270 22.21 56.79 -21.19
C GLN A 270 23.43 56.03 -21.73
N GLN A 271 24.33 56.74 -22.41
CA GLN A 271 25.54 56.17 -22.99
C GLN A 271 26.79 56.70 -22.31
N ALA A 272 27.74 55.80 -22.03
CA ALA A 272 29.07 56.12 -21.53
C ALA A 272 30.15 55.73 -22.55
N TRP A 273 31.17 56.58 -22.75
CA TRP A 273 32.29 56.27 -23.64
C TRP A 273 33.56 57.02 -23.23
N ILE A 274 34.70 56.51 -23.70
CA ILE A 274 35.98 57.20 -23.58
C ILE A 274 36.16 58.09 -24.81
N LYS A 275 36.49 59.36 -24.60
CA LYS A 275 36.92 60.26 -25.67
C LYS A 275 38.37 60.67 -25.52
N PHE A 276 39.00 60.95 -26.64
CA PHE A 276 40.26 61.66 -26.70
C PHE A 276 40.01 63.16 -26.47
N VAL A 277 40.80 63.81 -25.59
CA VAL A 277 40.63 65.24 -25.28
C VAL A 277 41.58 66.07 -26.14
N GLU A 278 42.88 66.11 -25.83
CA GLU A 278 43.97 66.84 -26.53
C GLU A 278 45.34 66.27 -26.10
N PRO A 279 46.49 66.53 -26.80
CA PRO A 279 46.73 67.40 -27.97
C PRO A 279 46.76 66.68 -29.35
N VAL A 280 46.91 67.42 -30.46
CA VAL A 280 46.71 66.90 -31.85
C VAL A 280 47.62 65.70 -32.20
N LYS A 281 48.84 65.60 -31.64
CA LYS A 281 49.67 64.40 -31.77
C LYS A 281 49.26 63.38 -30.72
N ASN A 282 48.70 62.26 -31.16
CA ASN A 282 48.36 61.15 -30.29
C ASN A 282 48.75 59.81 -30.93
N PHE A 283 49.21 58.90 -30.08
CA PHE A 283 49.50 57.52 -30.41
C PHE A 283 49.12 56.69 -29.18
N LEU A 284 47.98 56.00 -29.28
CA LEU A 284 47.52 55.09 -28.28
C LEU A 284 48.01 53.69 -28.64
N ASN A 285 48.89 53.15 -27.80
CA ASN A 285 49.50 51.85 -28.00
C ASN A 285 48.50 50.70 -27.76
N HIS A 286 48.77 49.62 -28.47
CA HIS A 286 48.27 48.28 -28.20
C HIS A 286 49.49 47.37 -28.09
N SER A 287 49.72 46.76 -26.93
CA SER A 287 50.94 46.01 -26.67
C SER A 287 51.00 44.66 -27.41
N TRP A 288 52.21 44.24 -27.75
CA TRP A 288 52.52 42.94 -28.38
C TRP A 288 52.48 41.77 -27.38
N SER A 289 52.55 42.06 -26.08
CA SER A 289 52.55 41.07 -24.99
C SER A 289 51.18 40.91 -24.29
N GLY A 290 50.16 41.63 -24.76
CA GLY A 290 48.79 41.60 -24.22
C GLY A 290 48.09 42.97 -24.31
N PRO A 291 46.83 43.08 -23.90
CA PRO A 291 46.09 44.35 -23.97
C PRO A 291 46.70 45.42 -23.05
N SER A 292 47.22 46.52 -23.61
CA SER A 292 47.79 47.64 -22.83
C SER A 292 46.90 48.88 -22.73
N SER A 293 45.90 48.98 -23.61
CA SER A 293 44.85 50.00 -23.54
C SER A 293 43.50 49.31 -23.48
N VAL A 294 42.77 49.50 -22.39
CA VAL A 294 41.55 48.76 -22.07
C VAL A 294 40.44 49.67 -21.56
N PHE A 295 39.20 49.26 -21.74
CA PHE A 295 38.02 49.87 -21.13
C PHE A 295 37.08 48.77 -20.62
N SER A 296 36.70 48.88 -19.36
CA SER A 296 35.85 47.90 -18.68
C SER A 296 34.87 48.58 -17.75
N GLY A 297 33.84 47.84 -17.37
CA GLY A 297 32.87 48.31 -16.39
C GLY A 297 31.81 47.29 -16.08
N PHE A 298 31.13 47.47 -14.96
CA PHE A 298 30.03 46.61 -14.54
C PHE A 298 29.01 47.37 -13.69
N LYS A 299 27.79 46.83 -13.63
CA LYS A 299 26.73 47.29 -12.71
C LYS A 299 27.04 46.77 -11.30
N VAL A 300 27.06 47.67 -10.32
CA VAL A 300 27.26 47.37 -8.90
C VAL A 300 26.01 46.74 -8.29
#